data_AF-A0A6J2WY34-F1
#
_entry.id   AF-A0A6J2WY34-F1
#
_cell.length_a   1.000
_cell.length_b   1.000
_cell.length_c   1.000
_cell.angle_alpha   90.00
_cell.angle_beta   90.00
_cell.angle_gamma   90.00
#
_symmetry.space_group_name_H-M   'P 1'
#
loop_
_entity.id
_entity.type
_entity.pdbx_description
1 polymer ?
#
loop_
_entity_poly.entity_id
_entity_poly.type
_entity_poly.pdbx_seq_one_letter_code
_entity_poly.pdbx_strand_id
1 'polypeptide(L)'
;MASDRKENDGVECIVRQYINIQVTVATKTFLRYKELNVLIESIRKYYKDIKIIVADDSLNPERVNGSNIEHYIMPPAQGWFAGRNLAVSQVTTKYFLWVDDDFQFTSETKIESFVEIMEAVPELDIVGAAVNNDQFYFKLVYESGDMEEGGCLSRVFNTVHQALPSYPHCSLVDGVVNFFLARTDSVRRVGFDPVLKRVAHSEFFMDGLGELLVASCGNIKIGHQAHVNHNTYSEYRTQKKTDERRKLAHHFWDYNLFHLDC
;
A
#
# COMPACT_ATOMS: atom_id res chain seq x y z
N MET A 1 30.86 7.64 -26.07
CA MET A 1 30.99 6.44 -25.19
C MET A 1 31.44 6.72 -23.75
N ALA A 2 32.46 7.56 -23.49
CA ALA A 2 32.82 7.96 -22.12
C ALA A 2 32.11 9.26 -21.68
N SER A 3 31.78 10.16 -22.62
CA SER A 3 30.94 11.34 -22.40
C SER A 3 29.49 10.94 -22.10
N ASP A 4 28.89 10.09 -22.95
CA ASP A 4 27.49 9.66 -22.82
C ASP A 4 27.24 8.86 -21.53
N ARG A 5 28.24 8.12 -21.04
CA ARG A 5 28.16 7.41 -19.75
C ARG A 5 28.11 8.37 -18.57
N LYS A 6 28.98 9.39 -18.54
CA LYS A 6 28.98 10.41 -17.48
C LYS A 6 27.71 11.26 -17.48
N GLU A 7 27.16 11.52 -18.66
CA GLU A 7 25.90 12.26 -18.82
C GLU A 7 24.70 11.44 -18.32
N ASN A 8 24.63 10.15 -18.67
CA ASN A 8 23.62 9.24 -18.12
C ASN A 8 23.73 9.08 -16.59
N ASP A 9 24.95 8.93 -16.06
CA ASP A 9 25.18 8.83 -14.61
C ASP A 9 24.71 10.11 -13.88
N GLY A 10 24.85 11.28 -14.51
CA GLY A 10 24.38 12.57 -13.99
C GLY A 10 22.86 12.68 -13.94
N VAL A 11 22.17 12.26 -15.01
CA VAL A 11 20.71 12.26 -15.09
C VAL A 11 20.11 11.28 -14.07
N GLU A 12 20.67 10.08 -13.95
CA GLU A 12 20.19 9.09 -12.97
C GLU A 12 20.35 9.61 -11.52
N CYS A 13 21.44 10.33 -11.23
CA CYS A 13 21.66 10.96 -9.93
C CYS A 13 20.59 12.02 -9.62
N ILE A 14 20.26 12.88 -10.58
CA ILE A 14 19.22 13.92 -10.43
C ILE A 14 17.85 13.28 -10.20
N VAL A 15 17.48 12.26 -10.99
CA VAL A 15 16.22 11.53 -10.82
C VAL A 15 16.13 10.93 -9.41
N ARG A 16 17.19 10.25 -8.95
CA ARG A 16 17.21 9.69 -7.58
C ARG A 16 17.06 10.76 -6.50
N GLN A 17 17.73 11.90 -6.65
CA GLN A 17 17.60 13.01 -5.70
C GLN A 17 16.17 13.56 -5.68
N TYR A 18 15.53 13.69 -6.84
CA TYR A 18 14.13 14.10 -6.94
C TYR A 18 13.21 13.09 -6.24
N ILE A 19 13.39 11.78 -6.47
CA ILE A 19 12.59 10.74 -5.81
C ILE A 19 12.74 10.80 -4.28
N ASN A 20 13.95 10.99 -3.76
CA ASN A 20 14.17 11.10 -2.32
C ASN A 20 13.45 12.30 -1.67
N ILE A 21 13.16 13.36 -2.44
CA ILE A 21 12.42 14.54 -1.98
C ILE A 21 10.90 14.32 -2.08
N GLN A 22 10.45 13.59 -3.11
CA GLN A 22 9.02 13.42 -3.39
C GLN A 22 8.38 12.22 -2.68
N VAL A 23 9.16 11.20 -2.31
CA VAL A 23 8.64 9.92 -1.85
C VAL A 23 9.26 9.51 -0.51
N THR A 24 8.41 9.06 0.40
CA THR A 24 8.79 8.32 1.61
C THR A 24 8.31 6.87 1.48
N VAL A 25 9.15 5.89 1.78
CA VAL A 25 8.69 4.51 1.90
C VAL A 25 8.08 4.32 3.28
N ALA A 26 6.85 3.83 3.35
CA ALA A 26 6.15 3.58 4.61
C ALA A 26 5.81 2.09 4.72
N THR A 27 6.07 1.53 5.90
CA THR A 27 5.76 0.14 6.20
C THR A 27 5.31 -0.04 7.64
N LYS A 28 4.73 -1.20 7.91
CA LYS A 28 4.28 -1.61 9.23
C LYS A 28 4.80 -3.01 9.51
N THR A 29 5.37 -3.22 10.70
CA THR A 29 5.86 -4.52 11.15
C THR A 29 5.14 -5.02 12.41
N PHE A 30 5.12 -6.34 12.59
CA PHE A 30 4.71 -7.00 13.84
C PHE A 30 5.41 -8.35 13.96
N LEU A 31 6.36 -8.46 14.89
CA LEU A 31 7.14 -9.68 15.18
C LEU A 31 7.94 -10.23 13.98
N ARG A 32 8.16 -9.44 12.92
CA ARG A 32 8.79 -9.85 11.66
C ARG A 32 10.05 -9.05 11.34
N TYR A 33 10.96 -8.91 12.31
CA TYR A 33 12.19 -8.13 12.14
C TYR A 33 13.14 -8.72 11.09
N LYS A 34 13.13 -10.04 10.89
CA LYS A 34 13.97 -10.67 9.84
C LYS A 34 13.52 -10.22 8.46
N GLU A 35 12.23 -10.29 8.19
CA GLU A 35 11.62 -9.86 6.93
C GLU A 35 11.82 -8.35 6.73
N LEU A 36 11.56 -7.56 7.78
CA LEU A 36 11.74 -6.11 7.75
C LEU A 36 13.20 -5.73 7.42
N ASN A 37 14.19 -6.43 7.98
CA ASN A 37 15.59 -6.16 7.69
C ASN A 37 15.92 -6.46 6.23
N VAL A 38 15.40 -7.56 5.67
CA VAL A 38 15.56 -7.87 4.23
C VAL A 38 14.91 -6.78 3.36
N LEU A 39 13.73 -6.29 3.74
CA LEU A 39 13.10 -5.15 3.07
C LEU A 39 14.00 -3.91 3.11
N ILE A 40 14.46 -3.50 4.30
CA ILE A 40 15.31 -2.31 4.47
C ILE A 40 16.62 -2.43 3.68
N GLU A 41 17.30 -3.57 3.76
CA GLU A 41 18.54 -3.82 3.01
C GLU A 41 18.31 -3.74 1.50
N SER A 42 17.20 -4.31 1.01
CA SER A 42 16.85 -4.25 -0.40
C SER A 42 16.51 -2.82 -0.85
N ILE A 43 15.79 -2.03 -0.04
CA ILE A 43 15.54 -0.61 -0.31
C ILE A 43 16.88 0.12 -0.41
N ARG A 44 17.78 -0.07 0.56
CA ARG A 44 19.08 0.63 0.60
C ARG A 44 19.99 0.26 -0.57
N LYS A 45 19.82 -0.92 -1.16
CA LYS A 45 20.53 -1.34 -2.39
C LYS A 45 20.15 -0.48 -3.61
N TYR A 46 18.89 -0.09 -3.77
CA TYR A 46 18.41 0.64 -4.95
C TYR A 46 18.19 2.15 -4.67
N TYR A 47 17.74 2.50 -3.47
CA TYR A 47 17.41 3.85 -3.00
C TYR A 47 18.12 4.12 -1.65
N LYS A 48 19.41 4.46 -1.74
CA LYS A 48 20.30 4.57 -0.58
C LYS A 48 19.84 5.58 0.48
N ASP A 49 19.32 6.73 0.03
CA ASP A 49 19.02 7.87 0.90
C ASP A 49 17.52 8.11 1.09
N ILE A 50 16.64 7.29 0.50
CA ILE A 50 15.19 7.48 0.62
C ILE A 50 14.74 7.32 2.08
N LYS A 51 13.80 8.16 2.51
CA LYS A 51 13.25 8.08 3.86
C LYS A 51 12.41 6.81 4.01
N ILE A 52 12.60 6.10 5.12
CA ILE A 52 11.79 4.93 5.49
C ILE A 52 11.11 5.23 6.83
N ILE A 53 9.79 5.05 6.88
CA ILE A 53 9.01 5.13 8.11
C ILE A 53 8.49 3.73 8.44
N VAL A 54 8.78 3.27 9.65
CA VAL A 54 8.35 1.97 10.17
C VAL A 54 7.42 2.20 11.35
N ALA A 55 6.15 1.82 11.21
CA ALA A 55 5.25 1.68 12.35
C ALA A 55 5.35 0.26 12.93
N ASP A 56 5.50 0.13 14.23
CA ASP A 56 5.78 -1.15 14.88
C ASP A 56 4.90 -1.34 16.11
N ASP A 57 4.00 -2.32 16.07
CA ASP A 57 3.14 -2.70 17.19
C ASP A 57 3.54 -4.07 17.79
N SER A 58 4.80 -4.47 17.64
CA SER A 58 5.34 -5.71 18.18
C SER A 58 5.23 -5.77 19.71
N LEU A 59 5.11 -6.98 20.25
CA LEU A 59 5.00 -7.20 21.70
C LEU A 59 6.23 -6.72 22.47
N ASN A 60 7.41 -6.99 21.91
CA ASN A 60 8.70 -6.57 22.44
C ASN A 60 9.50 -5.92 21.31
N PRO A 61 9.36 -4.60 21.11
CA PRO A 61 9.96 -3.96 19.95
C PRO A 61 11.49 -4.02 19.95
N GLU A 62 12.07 -4.46 18.84
CA GLU A 62 13.51 -4.40 18.58
C GLU A 62 13.87 -3.08 17.91
N ARG A 63 15.04 -2.52 18.24
CA ARG A 63 15.48 -1.26 17.63
C ARG A 63 15.83 -1.47 16.16
N VAL A 64 15.11 -0.78 15.27
CA VAL A 64 15.45 -0.71 13.85
C VAL A 64 16.50 0.38 13.64
N ASN A 65 17.67 0.01 13.12
CA ASN A 65 18.79 0.94 12.87
C ASN A 65 19.01 1.15 11.38
N GLY A 66 19.43 2.35 10.99
CA GLY A 66 19.82 2.67 9.61
C GLY A 66 19.80 4.17 9.35
N SER A 67 20.41 4.58 8.23
CA SER A 67 20.33 5.97 7.76
C SER A 67 18.90 6.29 7.31
N ASN A 68 18.41 7.48 7.63
CA ASN A 68 17.09 7.99 7.19
C ASN A 68 15.92 7.01 7.43
N ILE A 69 15.93 6.36 8.61
CA ILE A 69 14.85 5.51 9.10
C ILE A 69 14.24 6.17 10.33
N GLU A 70 12.92 6.33 10.33
CA GLU A 70 12.16 6.69 11.52
C GLU A 70 11.34 5.49 11.97
N HIS A 71 11.57 5.05 13.20
CA HIS A 71 10.92 3.88 13.78
C HIS A 71 9.98 4.33 14.90
N TYR A 72 8.69 4.15 14.68
CA TYR A 72 7.63 4.56 15.60
C TYR A 72 7.02 3.34 16.27
N ILE A 73 7.19 3.26 17.59
CA ILE A 73 6.68 2.17 18.40
C ILE A 73 5.27 2.52 18.89
N MET A 74 4.35 1.58 18.70
CA MET A 74 2.97 1.64 19.13
C MET A 74 2.74 0.73 20.35
N PRO A 75 1.63 0.91 21.09
CA PRO A 75 1.15 -0.12 21.98
C PRO A 75 1.06 -1.48 21.26
N PRO A 76 1.27 -2.60 21.95
CA PRO A 76 1.28 -3.90 21.29
C PRO A 76 -0.05 -4.24 20.59
N ALA A 77 0.06 -4.88 19.42
CA ALA A 77 -1.05 -5.47 18.66
C ALA A 77 -2.23 -4.50 18.40
N GLN A 78 -1.95 -3.24 18.08
CA GLN A 78 -2.98 -2.27 17.68
C GLN A 78 -3.62 -2.62 16.33
N GLY A 79 -2.90 -3.34 15.47
CA GLY A 79 -3.43 -3.87 14.22
C GLY A 79 -2.99 -3.07 13.00
N TRP A 80 -3.44 -3.54 11.84
CA TRP A 80 -2.92 -3.11 10.54
C TRP A 80 -3.21 -1.64 10.26
N PHE A 81 -4.50 -1.25 10.27
CA PHE A 81 -4.94 0.09 9.91
C PHE A 81 -4.48 1.17 10.89
N ALA A 82 -4.44 0.86 12.19
CA ALA A 82 -3.83 1.74 13.19
C ALA A 82 -2.35 2.02 12.89
N GLY A 83 -1.58 0.99 12.52
CA GLY A 83 -0.18 1.14 12.11
C GLY A 83 0.00 1.91 10.81
N ARG A 84 -0.89 1.73 9.82
CA ARG A 84 -0.88 2.54 8.58
C ARG A 84 -1.10 4.01 8.86
N ASN A 85 -2.11 4.33 9.67
CA ASN A 85 -2.39 5.71 10.08
C ASN A 85 -1.18 6.34 10.77
N LEU A 86 -0.54 5.62 11.69
CA LEU A 86 0.67 6.15 12.33
C LEU A 86 1.76 6.42 11.30
N ALA A 87 2.14 5.44 10.47
CA ALA A 87 3.20 5.63 9.48
C ALA A 87 2.89 6.81 8.53
N VAL A 88 1.68 6.83 7.97
CA VAL A 88 1.24 7.88 7.03
C VAL A 88 1.13 9.25 7.71
N SER A 89 0.78 9.34 8.99
CA SER A 89 0.76 10.61 9.74
C SER A 89 2.14 11.26 9.89
N GLN A 90 3.22 10.49 9.74
CA GLN A 90 4.60 10.96 9.86
C GLN A 90 5.24 11.30 8.49
N VAL A 91 4.58 10.96 7.37
CA VAL A 91 5.05 11.30 6.02
C VAL A 91 4.97 12.80 5.78
N THR A 92 6.04 13.42 5.31
CA THR A 92 6.07 14.85 4.96
C THR A 92 6.23 15.11 3.46
N THR A 93 6.51 14.06 2.69
CA THR A 93 6.68 14.11 1.23
C THR A 93 5.33 14.08 0.51
N LYS A 94 5.32 14.55 -0.75
CA LYS A 94 4.12 14.62 -1.61
C LYS A 94 3.46 13.24 -1.77
N TYR A 95 4.29 12.21 -1.92
CA TYR A 95 3.85 10.83 -2.01
C TYR A 95 4.46 9.97 -0.92
N PHE A 96 3.82 8.83 -0.67
CA PHE A 96 4.46 7.71 -0.01
C PHE A 96 4.25 6.43 -0.82
N LEU A 97 5.22 5.53 -0.71
CA LEU A 97 5.13 4.17 -1.24
C LEU A 97 4.82 3.24 -0.07
N TRP A 98 3.65 2.60 -0.10
CA TRP A 98 3.31 1.56 0.86
C TRP A 98 3.93 0.23 0.45
N VAL A 99 4.57 -0.45 1.40
CA VAL A 99 5.11 -1.81 1.26
C VAL A 99 4.85 -2.62 2.52
N ASP A 100 4.50 -3.90 2.36
CA ASP A 100 4.48 -4.83 3.49
C ASP A 100 5.92 -5.24 3.86
N ASP A 101 6.15 -5.55 5.14
CA ASP A 101 7.50 -5.80 5.70
C ASP A 101 8.22 -7.03 5.09
N ASP A 102 7.50 -7.91 4.38
CA ASP A 102 7.98 -9.12 3.71
C ASP A 102 8.16 -8.94 2.20
N PHE A 103 8.09 -7.71 1.71
CA PHE A 103 8.46 -7.38 0.34
C PHE A 103 9.97 -7.22 0.19
N GLN A 104 10.44 -7.26 -1.05
CA GLN A 104 11.84 -7.12 -1.41
C GLN A 104 11.99 -6.31 -2.69
N PHE A 105 12.75 -5.21 -2.63
CA PHE A 105 13.07 -4.43 -3.81
C PHE A 105 13.99 -5.22 -4.72
N THR A 106 13.69 -5.18 -6.02
CA THR A 106 14.51 -5.79 -7.08
C THR A 106 14.95 -4.71 -8.07
N SER A 107 15.72 -5.11 -9.10
CA SER A 107 16.05 -4.20 -10.20
C SER A 107 14.82 -3.72 -10.99
N GLU A 108 13.68 -4.41 -10.87
CA GLU A 108 12.40 -4.08 -11.51
C GLU A 108 11.54 -3.14 -10.66
N THR A 109 11.89 -2.93 -9.40
CA THR A 109 11.15 -2.02 -8.50
C THR A 109 11.56 -0.58 -8.75
N LYS A 110 10.81 0.11 -9.62
CA LYS A 110 11.09 1.47 -10.08
C LYS A 110 10.11 2.50 -9.49
N ILE A 111 10.50 3.17 -8.41
CA ILE A 111 9.71 4.26 -7.79
C ILE A 111 9.47 5.39 -8.78
N GLU A 112 10.47 5.72 -9.59
CA GLU A 112 10.40 6.76 -10.63
C GLU A 112 9.25 6.53 -11.62
N SER A 113 8.94 5.28 -11.97
CA SER A 113 7.83 4.97 -12.87
C SER A 113 6.47 5.27 -12.24
N PHE A 114 6.30 5.06 -10.93
CA PHE A 114 5.08 5.47 -10.24
C PHE A 114 4.94 7.00 -10.22
N VAL A 115 6.02 7.70 -9.89
CA VAL A 115 6.01 9.17 -9.81
C VAL A 115 5.73 9.79 -11.17
N GLU A 116 6.33 9.26 -12.25
CA GLU A 116 6.06 9.70 -13.62
C GLU A 116 4.56 9.64 -13.95
N ILE A 117 3.89 8.53 -13.66
CA ILE A 117 2.45 8.35 -13.90
C ILE A 117 1.63 9.33 -13.06
N MET A 118 1.96 9.47 -11.76
CA MET A 118 1.25 10.36 -10.83
C MET A 118 1.42 11.86 -11.14
N GLU A 119 2.55 12.26 -11.76
CA GLU A 119 2.75 13.62 -12.24
C GLU A 119 2.08 13.86 -13.60
N ALA A 120 2.03 12.86 -14.47
CA ALA A 120 1.42 12.96 -15.79
C ALA A 120 -0.13 12.96 -15.73
N VAL A 121 -0.71 12.29 -14.73
CA VAL A 121 -2.16 12.28 -14.49
C VAL A 121 -2.42 12.81 -13.08
N PRO A 122 -2.50 14.15 -12.91
CA PRO A 122 -2.56 14.77 -11.59
C PRO A 122 -3.82 14.38 -10.79
N GLU A 123 -4.89 13.95 -11.44
CA GLU A 123 -6.13 13.48 -10.83
C GLU A 123 -5.98 12.11 -10.14
N LEU A 124 -4.93 11.33 -10.45
CA LEU A 124 -4.69 10.07 -9.74
C LEU A 124 -4.26 10.33 -8.30
N ASP A 125 -4.83 9.54 -7.40
CA ASP A 125 -4.47 9.54 -5.98
C ASP A 125 -3.59 8.34 -5.62
N ILE A 126 -3.79 7.20 -6.28
CA ILE A 126 -3.09 5.95 -5.99
C ILE A 126 -2.75 5.22 -7.29
N VAL A 127 -1.50 4.76 -7.39
CA VAL A 127 -1.05 3.81 -8.41
C VAL A 127 -0.51 2.56 -7.71
N GLY A 128 -1.21 1.44 -7.87
CA GLY A 128 -0.77 0.12 -7.43
C GLY A 128 -0.02 -0.64 -8.51
N ALA A 129 0.73 -1.66 -8.11
CA ALA A 129 1.47 -2.49 -9.06
C ALA A 129 1.53 -3.96 -8.61
N ALA A 130 2.30 -4.79 -9.32
CA ALA A 130 2.33 -6.23 -9.09
C ALA A 130 3.31 -6.65 -7.99
N VAL A 131 2.96 -7.70 -7.27
CA VAL A 131 3.83 -8.39 -6.32
C VAL A 131 4.26 -9.70 -6.97
N ASN A 132 5.56 -9.87 -7.19
CA ASN A 132 6.12 -10.84 -8.12
C ASN A 132 5.45 -10.72 -9.51
N ASN A 133 4.73 -11.74 -9.95
CA ASN A 133 3.97 -11.74 -11.20
C ASN A 133 2.46 -11.61 -10.97
N ASP A 134 2.03 -11.46 -9.73
CA ASP A 134 0.63 -11.37 -9.36
C ASP A 134 0.22 -9.91 -9.24
N GLN A 135 -0.60 -9.47 -10.20
CA GLN A 135 -1.21 -8.15 -10.17
C GLN A 135 -2.62 -8.28 -9.59
N PHE A 136 -2.80 -7.88 -8.34
CA PHE A 136 -4.10 -7.92 -7.68
C PHE A 136 -4.77 -6.54 -7.72
N TYR A 137 -5.93 -6.50 -8.36
CA TYR A 137 -6.82 -5.34 -8.41
C TYR A 137 -8.28 -5.81 -8.49
N PHE A 138 -9.20 -4.92 -8.13
CA PHE A 138 -10.63 -5.19 -8.20
C PHE A 138 -11.43 -3.95 -8.57
N LYS A 139 -12.64 -4.22 -9.04
CA LYS A 139 -13.72 -3.25 -9.21
C LYS A 139 -14.78 -3.47 -8.15
N LEU A 140 -15.35 -2.39 -7.63
CA LEU A 140 -16.55 -2.38 -6.80
C LEU A 140 -17.76 -2.14 -7.70
N VAL A 141 -18.79 -2.96 -7.53
CA VAL A 141 -20.05 -2.88 -8.27
C VAL A 141 -21.17 -2.73 -7.27
N TYR A 142 -21.91 -1.64 -7.37
CA TYR A 142 -23.09 -1.41 -6.55
C TYR A 142 -24.35 -1.72 -7.34
N GLU A 143 -25.16 -2.61 -6.80
CA GLU A 143 -26.50 -2.93 -7.30
C GLU A 143 -27.52 -2.27 -6.37
N SER A 144 -28.31 -1.35 -6.92
CA SER A 144 -29.36 -0.68 -6.15
C SER A 144 -30.46 -1.67 -5.79
N GLY A 145 -30.80 -1.77 -4.52
CA GLY A 145 -31.98 -2.49 -4.05
C GLY A 145 -33.13 -1.56 -3.70
N ASP A 146 -34.20 -2.13 -3.17
CA ASP A 146 -35.36 -1.37 -2.69
C ASP A 146 -35.24 -1.00 -1.20
N MET A 147 -36.29 -0.39 -0.64
CA MET A 147 -36.29 0.05 0.76
C MET A 147 -36.30 -1.10 1.77
N GLU A 148 -36.64 -2.33 1.35
CA GLU A 148 -36.71 -3.50 2.23
C GLU A 148 -35.40 -4.30 2.19
N GLU A 149 -34.82 -4.48 1.00
CA GLU A 149 -33.61 -5.28 0.80
C GLU A 149 -32.31 -4.48 0.81
N GLY A 150 -32.37 -3.17 0.54
CA GLY A 150 -31.20 -2.30 0.43
C GLY A 150 -30.26 -2.66 -0.72
N GLY A 151 -29.25 -1.80 -0.98
CA GLY A 151 -28.29 -2.07 -2.06
C GLY A 151 -27.22 -3.10 -1.69
N CYS A 152 -26.69 -3.77 -2.71
CA CYS A 152 -25.58 -4.72 -2.61
C CYS A 152 -24.30 -4.11 -3.18
N LEU A 153 -23.20 -4.23 -2.45
CA LEU A 153 -21.86 -3.85 -2.92
C LEU A 153 -21.00 -5.10 -3.09
N SER A 154 -20.61 -5.37 -4.33
CA SER A 154 -19.87 -6.56 -4.73
C SER A 154 -18.47 -6.21 -5.21
N ARG A 155 -17.49 -7.07 -4.89
CA ARG A 155 -16.11 -6.93 -5.34
C ARG A 155 -15.80 -7.92 -6.46
N VAL A 156 -15.44 -7.39 -7.63
CA VAL A 156 -15.10 -8.19 -8.82
C VAL A 156 -13.60 -8.08 -9.10
N PHE A 157 -12.88 -9.17 -8.88
CA PHE A 157 -11.43 -9.24 -9.12
C PHE A 157 -11.07 -9.29 -10.60
N ASN A 158 -9.82 -8.93 -10.92
CA ASN A 158 -9.26 -9.00 -12.28
C ASN A 158 -10.11 -8.26 -13.34
N THR A 159 -10.85 -7.25 -12.89
CA THR A 159 -11.73 -6.42 -13.71
C THR A 159 -11.29 -4.97 -13.60
N VAL A 160 -11.26 -4.28 -14.74
CA VAL A 160 -10.86 -2.87 -14.85
C VAL A 160 -12.03 -2.04 -15.36
N HIS A 161 -12.01 -0.73 -15.11
CA HIS A 161 -12.96 0.20 -15.72
C HIS A 161 -12.56 0.54 -17.15
N GLN A 162 -11.33 1.04 -17.33
CA GLN A 162 -10.75 1.38 -18.62
C GLN A 162 -9.22 1.51 -18.49
N ALA A 163 -8.52 1.44 -19.62
CA ALA A 163 -7.09 1.74 -19.65
C ALA A 163 -6.84 3.22 -19.32
N LEU A 164 -5.71 3.51 -18.66
CA LEU A 164 -5.29 4.87 -18.39
C LEU A 164 -4.76 5.51 -19.69
N PRO A 165 -5.22 6.72 -20.09
CA PRO A 165 -4.72 7.38 -21.28
C PRO A 165 -3.19 7.52 -21.26
N SER A 166 -2.54 7.26 -22.40
CA SER A 166 -1.07 7.30 -22.57
C SER A 166 -0.26 6.25 -21.77
N TYR A 167 -0.89 5.46 -20.91
CA TYR A 167 -0.25 4.42 -20.10
C TYR A 167 -0.98 3.08 -20.27
N PRO A 168 -0.81 2.37 -21.41
CA PRO A 168 -1.59 1.19 -21.75
C PRO A 168 -1.36 -0.02 -20.82
N HIS A 169 -0.29 -0.01 -20.02
CA HIS A 169 -0.02 -1.02 -19.00
C HIS A 169 -0.71 -0.73 -17.66
N CYS A 170 -1.42 0.41 -17.58
CA CYS A 170 -2.14 0.87 -16.41
C CYS A 170 -3.64 0.96 -16.72
N SER A 171 -4.46 0.60 -15.74
CA SER A 171 -5.92 0.67 -15.87
C SER A 171 -6.55 1.25 -14.62
N LEU A 172 -7.63 2.00 -14.79
CA LEU A 172 -8.45 2.48 -13.68
C LEU A 172 -9.19 1.31 -13.02
N VAL A 173 -9.12 1.26 -11.69
CA VAL A 173 -9.67 0.22 -10.82
C VAL A 173 -10.16 0.86 -9.54
N ASP A 174 -10.82 0.10 -8.66
CA ASP A 174 -11.28 0.63 -7.37
C ASP A 174 -10.36 0.26 -6.22
N GLY A 175 -9.57 -0.81 -6.35
CA GLY A 175 -8.55 -1.12 -5.36
C GLY A 175 -7.41 -1.98 -5.90
N VAL A 176 -6.30 -1.92 -5.19
CA VAL A 176 -5.01 -2.55 -5.56
C VAL A 176 -4.41 -3.28 -4.36
N VAL A 177 -3.42 -4.12 -4.61
CA VAL A 177 -2.61 -4.81 -3.58
C VAL A 177 -1.83 -3.81 -2.70
N ASN A 178 -1.30 -4.28 -1.57
CA ASN A 178 -0.46 -3.51 -0.62
C ASN A 178 0.93 -3.10 -1.15
N PHE A 179 1.04 -2.88 -2.46
CA PHE A 179 2.18 -2.27 -3.11
C PHE A 179 1.67 -1.14 -4.00
N PHE A 180 1.69 0.08 -3.47
CA PHE A 180 1.18 1.25 -4.17
C PHE A 180 1.89 2.54 -3.77
N LEU A 181 2.06 3.44 -4.73
CA LEU A 181 2.40 4.85 -4.49
C LEU A 181 1.10 5.64 -4.34
N ALA A 182 1.01 6.51 -3.35
CA ALA A 182 -0.18 7.33 -3.12
C ALA A 182 0.15 8.77 -2.76
N ARG A 183 -0.76 9.70 -3.09
CA ARG A 183 -0.77 11.08 -2.59
C ARG A 183 -0.98 11.06 -1.08
N THR A 184 -0.06 11.70 -0.36
CA THR A 184 -0.07 11.67 1.11
C THR A 184 -1.32 12.33 1.68
N ASP A 185 -1.75 13.45 1.12
CA ASP A 185 -2.94 14.19 1.57
C ASP A 185 -4.25 13.46 1.22
N SER A 186 -4.35 12.84 0.05
CA SER A 186 -5.54 12.05 -0.33
C SER A 186 -5.76 10.87 0.59
N VAL A 187 -4.71 10.09 0.88
CA VAL A 187 -4.84 8.94 1.80
C VAL A 187 -5.15 9.40 3.23
N ARG A 188 -4.60 10.53 3.68
CA ARG A 188 -4.89 11.07 5.02
C ARG A 188 -6.31 11.54 5.19
N ARG A 189 -6.93 12.05 4.12
CA ARG A 189 -8.32 12.52 4.13
C ARG A 189 -9.29 11.36 4.33
N VAL A 190 -9.06 10.24 3.64
CA VAL A 190 -9.84 9.01 3.82
C VAL A 190 -9.52 8.34 5.17
N GLY A 191 -8.22 8.18 5.47
CA GLY A 191 -7.74 7.47 6.64
C GLY A 191 -7.95 5.95 6.56
N PHE A 192 -7.37 5.21 7.51
CA PHE A 192 -7.56 3.77 7.64
C PHE A 192 -8.35 3.47 8.91
N ASP A 193 -9.52 2.84 8.85
CA ASP A 193 -10.32 2.60 10.07
C ASP A 193 -9.60 1.67 11.09
N PRO A 194 -9.15 2.19 12.25
CA PRO A 194 -8.40 1.41 13.23
C PRO A 194 -9.25 0.35 13.96
N VAL A 195 -10.58 0.36 13.81
CA VAL A 195 -11.46 -0.73 14.28
C VAL A 195 -11.08 -2.05 13.60
N LEU A 196 -10.63 -1.99 12.34
CA LEU A 196 -10.22 -3.14 11.54
C LEU A 196 -8.76 -3.53 11.81
N LYS A 197 -8.56 -4.32 12.86
CA LYS A 197 -7.21 -4.67 13.34
C LYS A 197 -6.49 -5.73 12.50
N ARG A 198 -7.21 -6.76 12.04
CA ARG A 198 -6.61 -7.99 11.46
C ARG A 198 -7.14 -8.32 10.06
N VAL A 199 -8.30 -7.78 9.70
CA VAL A 199 -8.99 -8.03 8.44
C VAL A 199 -9.31 -6.68 7.84
N ALA A 200 -8.44 -6.20 6.96
CA ALA A 200 -8.55 -4.85 6.44
C ALA A 200 -7.66 -4.70 5.20
N HIS A 201 -8.21 -4.59 3.99
CA HIS A 201 -7.46 -4.25 2.79
C HIS A 201 -8.33 -3.49 1.79
N SER A 202 -9.40 -4.14 1.33
CA SER A 202 -10.37 -3.51 0.42
C SER A 202 -11.16 -2.40 1.10
N GLU A 203 -11.24 -2.44 2.43
CA GLU A 203 -12.07 -1.55 3.23
C GLU A 203 -11.60 -0.10 3.11
N PHE A 204 -10.29 0.13 3.08
CA PHE A 204 -9.73 1.46 2.79
C PHE A 204 -10.20 2.02 1.44
N PHE A 205 -10.26 1.16 0.42
CA PHE A 205 -10.71 1.57 -0.91
C PHE A 205 -12.23 1.76 -0.98
N MET A 206 -13.00 1.03 -0.16
CA MET A 206 -14.42 1.27 0.02
C MET A 206 -14.66 2.62 0.72
N ASP A 207 -13.88 2.93 1.77
CA ASP A 207 -13.97 4.18 2.52
C ASP A 207 -13.62 5.38 1.63
N GLY A 208 -12.70 5.17 0.68
CA GLY A 208 -12.30 6.18 -0.31
C GLY A 208 -13.12 6.20 -1.60
N LEU A 209 -14.22 5.45 -1.70
CA LEU A 209 -15.02 5.41 -2.93
C LEU A 209 -15.63 6.78 -3.23
N GLY A 210 -15.36 7.31 -4.43
CA GLY A 210 -15.76 8.66 -4.83
C GLY A 210 -14.81 9.76 -4.37
N GLU A 211 -13.82 9.46 -3.52
CA GLU A 211 -12.77 10.38 -3.09
C GLU A 211 -11.40 10.06 -3.68
N LEU A 212 -11.10 8.79 -3.97
CA LEU A 212 -9.83 8.33 -4.50
C LEU A 212 -9.98 7.88 -5.95
N LEU A 213 -9.11 8.39 -6.83
CA LEU A 213 -8.91 7.83 -8.16
C LEU A 213 -7.71 6.89 -8.17
N VAL A 214 -7.97 5.61 -8.48
CA VAL A 214 -7.00 4.52 -8.35
C VAL A 214 -6.68 3.91 -9.71
N ALA A 215 -5.40 3.64 -9.96
CA ALA A 215 -4.93 2.89 -11.12
C ALA A 215 -4.06 1.69 -10.70
N SER A 216 -4.04 0.64 -11.50
CA SER A 216 -3.14 -0.51 -11.34
C SER A 216 -2.27 -0.69 -12.59
N CYS A 217 -0.96 -0.83 -12.42
CA CYS A 217 0.02 -0.94 -13.49
C CYS A 217 0.79 -2.27 -13.43
N GLY A 218 0.75 -3.07 -14.50
CA GLY A 218 1.32 -4.42 -14.52
C GLY A 218 2.83 -4.48 -14.83
N ASN A 219 3.41 -3.38 -15.30
CA ASN A 219 4.82 -3.29 -15.69
C ASN A 219 5.77 -2.93 -14.53
N ILE A 220 5.23 -2.52 -13.38
CA ILE A 220 6.03 -2.22 -12.18
C ILE A 220 5.85 -3.37 -11.18
N LYS A 221 6.94 -3.80 -10.55
CA LYS A 221 6.94 -5.01 -9.72
C LYS A 221 7.77 -4.86 -8.45
N ILE A 222 7.36 -5.54 -7.40
CA ILE A 222 8.16 -5.78 -6.20
C ILE A 222 8.27 -7.27 -5.93
N GLY A 223 9.39 -7.73 -5.38
CA GLY A 223 9.54 -9.11 -4.95
C GLY A 223 8.79 -9.38 -3.65
N HIS A 224 8.42 -10.64 -3.42
CA HIS A 224 7.92 -11.12 -2.14
C HIS A 224 8.88 -12.17 -1.56
N GLN A 225 9.23 -12.03 -0.29
CA GLN A 225 10.09 -12.98 0.39
C GLN A 225 9.37 -14.34 0.54
N ALA A 226 10.12 -15.44 0.58
CA ALA A 226 9.52 -16.75 0.83
C ALA A 226 8.84 -16.76 2.22
N HIS A 227 7.64 -17.34 2.30
CA HIS A 227 6.92 -17.42 3.58
C HIS A 227 7.69 -18.25 4.60
N VAL A 228 8.00 -17.63 5.75
CA VAL A 228 8.57 -18.29 6.92
C VAL A 228 7.48 -18.46 7.96
N ASN A 229 7.37 -19.67 8.54
CA ASN A 229 6.41 -19.91 9.61
C ASN A 229 6.94 -19.37 10.93
N HIS A 230 6.22 -18.40 11.50
CA HIS A 230 6.51 -17.81 12.80
C HIS A 230 5.38 -18.19 13.75
N ASN A 231 5.60 -19.17 14.62
CA ASN A 231 4.55 -19.73 15.48
C ASN A 231 3.75 -18.64 16.24
N THR A 232 4.45 -17.70 16.89
CA THR A 232 3.82 -16.60 17.63
C THR A 232 3.07 -15.63 16.72
N TYR A 233 3.64 -15.26 15.57
CA TYR A 233 2.99 -14.35 14.61
C TYR A 233 1.74 -14.98 13.97
N SER A 234 1.79 -16.28 13.65
CA SER A 234 0.69 -17.02 13.04
C SER A 234 -0.61 -16.98 13.87
N GLU A 235 -0.51 -16.92 15.20
CA GLU A 235 -1.66 -16.75 16.10
C GLU A 235 -2.37 -15.40 15.93
N TYR A 236 -1.62 -14.35 15.59
CA TYR A 236 -2.16 -13.00 15.37
C TYR A 236 -2.60 -12.79 13.91
N ARG A 237 -1.94 -13.46 12.96
CA ARG A 237 -2.29 -13.44 11.53
C ARG A 237 -3.61 -14.14 11.26
N THR A 238 -3.90 -15.22 11.99
CA THR A 238 -5.10 -16.02 11.75
C THR A 238 -6.36 -15.20 12.06
N GLN A 239 -7.14 -14.96 11.01
CA GLN A 239 -8.41 -14.24 11.09
C GLN A 239 -9.41 -15.09 11.87
N LYS A 240 -10.01 -14.52 12.92
CA LYS A 240 -11.09 -15.18 13.65
C LYS A 240 -12.41 -14.86 12.96
N LYS A 241 -13.33 -15.83 12.90
CA LYS A 241 -14.71 -15.59 12.40
C LYS A 241 -15.43 -14.42 13.09
N THR A 242 -15.06 -14.14 14.33
CA THR A 242 -15.57 -12.97 15.07
C THR A 242 -15.09 -11.65 14.50
N ASP A 243 -13.86 -11.61 13.99
CA ASP A 243 -13.26 -10.41 13.39
C ASP A 243 -13.95 -10.12 12.04
N GLU A 244 -14.22 -11.16 11.24
CA GLU A 244 -14.98 -11.06 9.98
C GLU A 244 -16.42 -10.57 10.21
N ARG A 245 -17.14 -11.16 11.19
CA ARG A 245 -18.50 -10.72 11.53
C ARG A 245 -18.54 -9.27 12.01
N ARG A 246 -17.57 -8.87 12.84
CA ARG A 246 -17.47 -7.50 13.33
C ARG A 246 -17.20 -6.52 12.20
N LYS A 247 -16.29 -6.88 11.29
CA LYS A 247 -16.03 -6.14 10.06
C LYS A 247 -17.32 -5.96 9.26
N LEU A 248 -18.01 -7.04 8.89
CA LEU A 248 -19.24 -6.96 8.10
C LEU A 248 -20.31 -6.09 8.77
N ALA A 249 -20.56 -6.28 10.07
CA ALA A 249 -21.51 -5.46 10.82
C ALA A 249 -21.14 -3.97 10.84
N HIS A 250 -19.84 -3.66 10.95
CA HIS A 250 -19.32 -2.30 10.90
C HIS A 250 -19.58 -1.65 9.54
N HIS A 251 -19.32 -2.36 8.44
CA HIS A 251 -19.62 -1.85 7.09
C HIS A 251 -21.12 -1.74 6.80
N PHE A 252 -21.95 -2.68 7.26
CA PHE A 252 -23.40 -2.56 7.09
C PHE A 252 -23.93 -1.28 7.70
N TRP A 253 -23.45 -0.96 8.90
CA TRP A 253 -23.81 0.27 9.59
C TRP A 253 -23.30 1.52 8.86
N ASP A 254 -22.01 1.57 8.53
CA ASP A 254 -21.38 2.79 7.99
C ASP A 254 -21.89 3.15 6.59
N TYR A 255 -22.21 2.14 5.78
CA TYR A 255 -22.58 2.32 4.38
C TYR A 255 -24.07 2.15 4.11
N ASN A 256 -24.90 1.99 5.15
CA ASN A 256 -26.32 1.62 5.03
C ASN A 256 -26.56 0.44 4.08
N LEU A 257 -25.66 -0.55 4.11
CA LEU A 257 -25.75 -1.75 3.29
C LEU A 257 -26.52 -2.83 4.06
N PHE A 258 -27.28 -3.64 3.34
CA PHE A 258 -28.00 -4.79 3.92
C PHE A 258 -27.31 -6.13 3.60
N HIS A 259 -26.53 -6.21 2.49
CA HIS A 259 -25.69 -7.37 2.14
C HIS A 259 -24.34 -6.97 1.49
N LEU A 260 -23.26 -7.61 1.95
CA LEU A 260 -21.88 -7.49 1.48
C LEU A 260 -21.51 -8.89 1.01
N ASP A 261 -21.28 -9.04 -0.28
CA ASP A 261 -21.17 -10.30 -1.01
C ASP A 261 -22.51 -11.08 -1.16
N CYS A 262 -23.24 -10.84 -2.28
CA CYS A 262 -24.29 -11.72 -2.80
C CYS A 262 -23.70 -12.84 -3.69
#